data_AF-A0A846XLD6-F1
#
_entry.id   AF-A0A846XLD6-F1
#
_cell.length_a   1.000
_cell.length_b   1.000
_cell.length_c   1.000
_cell.angle_alpha   90.00
_cell.angle_beta   90.00
_cell.angle_gamma   90.00
#
_symmetry.space_group_name_H-M   'P 1'
#
loop_
_entity.id
_entity.type
_entity.pdbx_description
1 polymer ?
#
loop_
_entity_poly.entity_id
_entity_poly.type
_entity_poly.pdbx_seq_one_letter_code
_entity_poly.pdbx_strand_id
1 'polypeptide(L)'
;MLVTERVAELPAPAIEGLPSSGGPAEVYQLEALVPSDKGEALAAIQLSTSFVTEGPQYRRMVFDAARSVAFRPGTVNGVTNTSLRL
;
A
#
# COMPACT_ATOMS: atom_id res chain seq x y z
N MET A 1 8.61 -12.74 -4.48
CA MET A 1 8.21 -11.48 -3.81
C MET A 1 9.27 -10.44 -4.12
N LEU A 2 8.84 -9.22 -4.45
CA LEU A 2 9.70 -8.04 -4.58
C LEU A 2 9.35 -7.05 -3.48
N VAL A 3 10.35 -6.38 -2.92
CA VAL A 3 10.17 -5.36 -1.88
C VAL A 3 10.83 -4.08 -2.33
N THR A 4 10.12 -2.96 -2.19
CA THR A 4 10.68 -1.63 -2.41
C THR A 4 10.43 -0.74 -1.21
N GLU A 5 11.40 0.13 -0.92
CA GLU A 5 11.38 1.03 0.22
C GLU A 5 11.92 2.38 -0.23
N ARG A 6 11.26 3.47 0.17
CA ARG A 6 11.72 4.83 -0.11
C ARG A 6 11.20 5.82 0.92
N VAL A 7 11.86 6.97 1.00
CA VAL A 7 11.29 8.19 1.57
C VAL A 7 10.92 9.10 0.40
N ALA A 8 9.71 9.66 0.44
CA ALA A 8 9.21 10.55 -0.61
C ALA A 8 8.56 11.79 0.02
N GLU A 9 8.76 12.95 -0.60
CA GLU A 9 8.01 14.16 -0.27
C GLU A 9 6.64 14.12 -0.94
N LEU A 10 5.57 14.17 -0.16
CA LEU A 10 4.19 14.17 -0.64
C LEU A 10 3.46 15.43 -0.17
N PRO A 11 2.45 15.92 -0.90
CA PRO A 11 1.64 17.05 -0.44
C PRO A 11 1.03 16.76 0.93
N ALA A 12 1.23 17.64 1.91
CA ALA A 12 0.55 17.51 3.20
C ALA A 12 -0.97 17.69 3.00
N PRO A 13 -1.80 16.80 3.56
CA PRO A 13 -3.25 16.94 3.46
C PRO A 13 -3.69 18.20 4.21
N ALA A 14 -4.61 18.95 3.62
CA ALA A 14 -5.31 20.01 4.34
C ALA A 14 -6.32 19.37 5.30
N ILE A 15 -6.09 19.52 6.61
CA ILE A 15 -7.03 19.06 7.64
C ILE A 15 -7.70 20.29 8.24
N GLU A 16 -9.03 20.37 8.12
CA GLU A 16 -9.81 21.48 8.67
C GLU A 16 -9.59 21.60 10.19
N GLY A 17 -9.35 22.83 10.67
CA GLY A 17 -9.09 23.10 12.09
C GLY A 17 -7.65 22.86 12.54
N LEU A 18 -6.76 22.32 11.69
CA LEU A 18 -5.32 22.33 11.93
C LEU A 18 -4.65 23.39 11.05
N PRO A 19 -3.67 24.15 11.56
CA PRO A 19 -2.86 25.00 10.71
C PRO A 19 -2.14 24.09 9.70
N SER A 20 -2.60 24.11 8.45
CA SER A 20 -1.92 23.43 7.37
C SER A 20 -0.54 24.08 7.22
N SER A 21 0.53 23.31 7.40
CA SER A 21 1.87 23.79 7.09
C SER A 21 2.06 24.06 5.59
N GLY A 22 1.09 23.66 4.75
CA GLY A 22 1.02 23.97 3.32
C GLY A 22 2.14 23.39 2.46
N GLY A 23 3.19 22.84 3.07
CA GLY A 23 4.36 22.30 2.42
C GLY A 23 4.30 20.79 2.24
N PRO A 24 5.17 20.23 1.37
CA PRO A 24 5.36 18.80 1.29
C PRO A 24 5.81 18.23 2.64
N ALA A 25 5.39 17.01 2.94
CA ALA A 25 5.80 16.23 4.10
C ALA A 25 6.58 15.00 3.63
N GLU A 26 7.67 14.67 4.32
CA GLU A 26 8.37 13.42 4.09
C GLU A 26 7.52 12.24 4.57
N VAL A 27 7.43 11.22 3.73
CA VAL A 27 6.67 10.00 3.99
C VAL A 27 7.57 8.80 3.69
N TYR A 28 7.72 7.95 4.68
CA TYR A 28 8.31 6.64 4.50
C TYR A 28 7.31 5.71 3.85
N GLN A 29 7.71 5.05 2.76
CA GLN A 29 6.89 4.12 2.00
C GLN A 29 7.59 2.77 1.89
N LEU A 30 6.83 1.71 2.17
CA LEU A 30 7.26 0.34 2.04
C LEU A 30 6.21 -0.44 1.25
N GLU A 31 6.63 -1.13 0.21
CA GLU A 31 5.78 -1.94 -0.64
C GLU A 31 6.33 -3.36 -0.77
N ALA A 32 5.45 -4.35 -0.62
CA ALA A 32 5.72 -5.74 -0.94
C ALA A 32 4.77 -6.21 -2.05
N LEU A 33 5.36 -6.68 -3.15
CA LEU A 33 4.65 -7.30 -4.27
C LEU A 33 4.79 -8.82 -4.19
N VAL A 34 3.65 -9.51 -4.10
CA VAL A 34 3.56 -10.96 -4.00
C VAL A 34 2.90 -11.49 -5.28
N PRO A 35 3.63 -12.22 -6.13
CA PRO A 35 3.02 -12.89 -7.28
C PRO A 35 2.32 -14.18 -6.86
N SER A 36 1.28 -14.56 -7.61
CA SER A 36 0.74 -15.91 -7.54
C SER A 36 1.69 -16.92 -8.19
N ASP A 37 1.60 -18.20 -7.81
CA ASP A 37 2.48 -19.27 -8.33
C ASP A 37 2.38 -19.44 -9.85
N LYS A 38 1.22 -19.13 -10.42
CA LYS A 38 0.96 -19.22 -11.87
C LYS A 38 1.26 -17.92 -12.62
N GLY A 39 1.65 -16.85 -11.92
CA GLY A 39 1.93 -15.53 -12.51
C GLY A 39 0.69 -14.80 -13.07
N GLU A 40 -0.51 -15.29 -12.79
CA GLU A 40 -1.78 -14.74 -13.29
C GLU A 40 -2.32 -13.58 -12.43
N ALA A 41 -1.78 -13.40 -11.22
CA ALA A 41 -2.20 -12.37 -10.28
C ALA A 41 -1.01 -11.83 -9.48
N LEU A 42 -1.15 -10.58 -9.03
CA LEU A 42 -0.23 -9.91 -8.11
C LEU A 42 -1.03 -9.31 -6.96
N ALA A 43 -0.51 -9.43 -5.74
CA ALA A 43 -0.99 -8.68 -4.58
C ALA A 43 0.07 -7.65 -4.20
N ALA A 44 -0.39 -6.45 -3.82
CA ALA A 44 0.45 -5.39 -3.29
C ALA A 44 0.06 -5.09 -1.85
N ILE A 45 1.03 -5.08 -0.95
CA ILE A 45 0.87 -4.58 0.42
C ILE A 45 1.71 -3.34 0.53
N GLN A 46 1.06 -2.22 0.84
CA GLN A 46 1.69 -0.92 0.94
C GLN A 46 1.48 -0.35 2.35
N LEU A 47 2.56 0.23 2.89
CA LEU A 47 2.53 1.02 4.10
C LEU A 47 3.12 2.39 3.80
N SER A 48 2.47 3.44 4.29
CA SER A 48 2.94 4.83 4.21
C SER A 48 2.79 5.49 5.57
N THR A 49 3.84 6.18 6.04
CA THR A 49 3.83 6.85 7.34
C THR A 49 4.68 8.13 7.33
N SER A 50 4.23 9.16 8.05
CA SER A 50 4.99 10.40 8.28
C SER A 50 6.09 10.23 9.35
N PHE A 51 6.11 9.12 10.08
CA PHE A 51 7.15 8.78 11.05
C PHE A 51 8.36 8.17 10.33
N VAL A 52 9.13 9.02 9.64
CA VAL A 52 10.22 8.57 8.74
C VAL A 52 11.30 7.80 9.50
N THR A 53 11.70 8.29 10.67
CA THR A 53 12.73 7.66 11.52
C THR A 53 12.31 6.28 12.01
N GLU A 54 11.03 6.11 12.35
CA GLU A 54 10.45 4.86 12.85
C GLU A 54 10.00 3.92 11.73
N GLY A 55 9.82 4.43 10.50
CA GLY A 55 9.38 3.71 9.31
C GLY A 55 9.99 2.31 9.15
N PRO A 56 11.32 2.15 9.20
CA PRO A 56 12.01 0.87 9.08
C PRO A 56 11.54 -0.22 10.07
N GLN A 57 10.97 0.16 11.21
CA GLN A 57 10.48 -0.80 12.21
C GLN A 57 9.24 -1.56 11.72
N TYR A 58 8.47 -0.99 10.79
CA TYR A 58 7.27 -1.63 10.22
C TYR A 58 7.59 -2.72 9.18
N ARG A 59 8.86 -2.88 8.77
CA ARG A 59 9.27 -3.89 7.77
C ARG A 59 8.79 -5.30 8.12
N ARG A 60 8.95 -5.70 9.38
CA ARG A 60 8.56 -7.03 9.83
C ARG A 60 7.05 -7.26 9.65
N MET A 61 6.23 -6.28 10.02
CA MET A 61 4.79 -6.35 9.86
C MET A 61 4.38 -6.52 8.39
N VAL A 62 4.96 -5.72 7.49
CA VAL A 62 4.67 -5.83 6.04
C VAL A 62 5.12 -7.18 5.49
N PHE A 63 6.29 -7.69 5.91
CA PHE A 63 6.76 -9.01 5.48
C PHE A 63 5.89 -10.16 5.98
N ASP A 64 5.44 -10.10 7.23
CA ASP A 64 4.57 -11.14 7.79
C ASP A 64 3.19 -11.09 7.10
N ALA A 65 2.66 -9.90 6.83
CA ALA A 65 1.47 -9.74 6.00
C ALA A 65 1.66 -10.30 4.59
N ALA A 66 2.78 -10.00 3.92
CA ALA A 66 3.08 -10.50 2.58
C ALA A 66 3.21 -12.02 2.53
N ARG A 67 3.81 -12.64 3.55
CA ARG A 67 3.88 -14.10 3.67
C ARG A 67 2.52 -14.76 3.92
N SER A 68 1.56 -14.03 4.48
CA SER A 68 0.21 -14.53 4.73
C SER A 68 -0.70 -14.49 3.49
N VAL A 69 -0.27 -13.85 2.41
CA VAL A 69 -1.05 -13.76 1.17
C VAL A 69 -1.23 -15.15 0.56
N ALA A 70 -2.48 -15.53 0.34
CA ALA A 70 -2.84 -16.74 -0.38
C ALA A 70 -3.78 -16.39 -1.55
N PHE A 71 -3.37 -16.78 -2.76
CA PHE A 71 -4.21 -16.63 -3.95
C PHE A 71 -5.20 -17.79 -4.02
N ARG A 72 -6.48 -17.45 -4.06
CA ARG A 72 -7.52 -18.45 -4.32
C ARG A 72 -7.72 -18.57 -5.82
N PRO A 73 -7.86 -19.79 -6.37
CA PRO A 73 -8.31 -19.96 -7.74
C PRO A 73 -9.65 -19.23 -7.89
N GLY A 74 -9.68 -18.20 -8.73
CA GLY A 74 -10.92 -17.53 -9.08
C GLY A 74 -11.72 -18.44 -10.00
N THR A 75 -12.95 -18.76 -9.64
CA THR A 75 -13.96 -19.05 -10.66
C THR A 75 -14.09 -17.76 -11.46
N VAL A 76 -13.71 -17.76 -12.74
CA VAL A 76 -13.93 -16.61 -13.63
C VAL A 76 -15.44 -16.51 -13.86
N ASN A 77 -16.16 -15.94 -12.89
CA ASN A 77 -17.57 -15.60 -13.00
C ASN A 77 -17.64 -14.10 -13.24
N GLY A 78 -18.19 -13.75 -14.40
CA GLY A 78 -18.19 -12.44 -15.05
C GLY A 78 -18.17 -11.23 -14.13
N VAL A 79 -17.25 -10.31 -14.44
CA VAL A 79 -17.28 -8.92 -14.01
C VAL A 79 -18.67 -8.35 -14.33
N THR A 80 -19.53 -8.25 -13.31
CA THR A 80 -20.75 -7.46 -13.40
C THR A 80 -20.40 -6.07 -12.91
N ASN A 81 -20.12 -5.16 -13.85
CA ASN A 81 -19.95 -3.74 -13.58
C ASN A 81 -21.22 -3.22 -12.90
N THR A 82 -21.19 -3.03 -11.59
CA THR A 82 -22.23 -2.29 -10.89
C THR A 82 -21.81 -0.83 -10.93
N SER A 83 -22.25 -0.11 -11.95
CA SER A 83 -22.15 1.34 -11.99
C SER A 83 -23.10 1.92 -10.95
N LEU A 84 -22.53 2.60 -9.96
CA LEU A 84 -23.26 3.38 -8.97
C LEU A 84 -23.85 4.59 -9.70
N ARG A 85 -25.17 4.60 -9.88
CA ARG A 85 -25.90 5.78 -10.36
C ARG A 85 -26.12 6.72 -9.18
N LEU A 86 -25.58 7.93 -9.29
CA LEU A 86 -25.99 9.10 -8.51
C LEU A 86 -27.23 9.71 -9.16
#